data_AF-A0A7I7NEF0-F1
#
_entry.id   AF-A0A7I7NEF0-F1
#
_cell.length_a   1.000
_cell.length_b   1.000
_cell.length_c   1.000
_cell.angle_alpha   90.00
_cell.angle_beta   90.00
_cell.angle_gamma   90.00
#
_symmetry.space_group_name_H-M   'P 1'
#
loop_
_entity.id
_entity.type
_entity.pdbx_description
1 polymer ?
#
loop_
_entity_poly.entity_id
_entity_poly.type
_entity_poly.pdbx_seq_one_letter_code
_entity_poly.pdbx_strand_id
1 'polypeptide(L)' 'MDREVITAAFDALDAAVDGVVGLRFDALSTREWLALLERCEKVRRRLPVPEHQLINNLARQATAEELGAKLSHAIAD' A
#
# COMPACT_ATOMS: atom_id res chain seq x y z
N MET A 1 15.63 1.32 11.90
CA MET A 1 14.31 0.84 12.37
C MET A 1 14.40 -0.65 12.55
N ASP A 2 13.71 -1.18 13.56
CA ASP A 2 13.61 -2.62 13.75
C ASP A 2 12.75 -3.23 12.63
N ARG A 3 13.14 -4.40 12.12
CA ARG A 3 12.37 -5.15 11.12
C ARG A 3 10.98 -5.47 11.66
N GLU A 4 10.89 -5.81 12.95
CA GLU A 4 9.61 -6.14 13.59
C GLU A 4 8.64 -4.94 13.56
N VAL A 5 9.15 -3.72 13.78
CA VAL A 5 8.34 -2.50 13.71
C VAL A 5 7.86 -2.22 12.28
N ILE A 6 8.69 -2.49 11.27
CA ILE A 6 8.29 -2.31 9.87
C ILE A 6 7.19 -3.33 9.51
N THR A 7 7.40 -4.60 9.83
CA THR A 7 6.42 -5.67 9.55
C THR A 7 5.09 -5.40 10.25
N ALA A 8 5.11 -5.09 11.56
CA ALA A 8 3.89 -4.79 12.31
C ALA A 8 3.11 -3.58 11.75
N ALA A 9 3.81 -2.59 11.17
CA ALA A 9 3.15 -1.45 10.54
C ALA A 9 2.45 -1.82 9.22
N PHE A 10 3.03 -2.71 8.42
CA PHE A 10 2.39 -3.24 7.20
C PHE A 10 1.24 -4.20 7.56
N ASP A 11 1.41 -5.07 8.55
CA ASP A 11 0.33 -5.93 9.05
C ASP A 11 -0.88 -5.11 9.52
N ALA A 12 -0.63 -3.99 10.21
CA ALA A 12 -1.68 -3.08 10.65
C ALA A 12 -2.36 -2.35 9.47
N LEU A 13 -1.60 -2.03 8.40
CA LEU A 13 -2.15 -1.46 7.18
C LEU A 13 -3.08 -2.47 6.48
N ASP A 14 -2.63 -3.71 6.30
CA ASP A 14 -3.40 -4.78 5.65
C ASP A 14 -4.69 -5.07 6.43
N ALA A 15 -4.59 -5.22 7.76
CA ALA A 15 -5.77 -5.43 8.61
C ALA A 15 -6.78 -4.27 8.53
N ALA A 16 -6.30 -3.02 8.41
CA ALA A 16 -7.18 -1.86 8.23
C ALA A 16 -7.85 -1.85 6.86
N VAL A 17 -7.13 -2.24 5.79
CA VAL A 17 -7.69 -2.36 4.44
C VAL A 17 -8.74 -3.46 4.39
N ASP A 18 -8.45 -4.65 4.94
CA ASP A 18 -9.41 -5.76 5.03
C ASP A 18 -10.69 -5.34 5.77
N GLY A 19 -10.53 -4.59 6.87
CA GLY A 19 -11.65 -4.02 7.61
C GLY A 19 -12.53 -3.10 6.76
N VAL A 20 -11.94 -2.29 5.88
CA VAL A 20 -12.69 -1.41 4.95
C VAL A 20 -13.34 -2.21 3.82
N VAL A 21 -12.65 -3.21 3.26
CA VAL A 21 -13.17 -4.09 2.19
C VAL A 21 -14.39 -4.88 2.68
N GLY A 22 -14.43 -5.27 3.95
CA GLY A 22 -15.56 -5.98 4.56
C GLY A 22 -16.81 -5.13 4.82
N LEU A 23 -16.78 -3.81 4.59
CA LEU A 23 -17.91 -2.92 4.89
C LEU A 23 -19.04 -2.99 3.84
N ARG A 24 -20.24 -2.69 4.31
CA ARG A 24 -21.45 -2.47 3.50
C ARG A 24 -21.77 -0.98 3.53
N PHE A 25 -22.07 -0.40 2.36
CA PHE A 25 -22.28 1.04 2.21
C PHE A 25 -23.68 1.40 1.69
N ASP A 26 -24.59 0.44 1.61
CA ASP A 26 -25.92 0.57 1.01
C ASP A 26 -26.87 1.52 1.77
N ALA A 27 -26.63 1.72 3.08
CA ALA A 27 -27.46 2.59 3.93
C ALA A 27 -26.96 4.05 4.03
N LEU A 28 -25.95 4.44 3.25
CA LEU A 28 -25.36 5.78 3.33
C LEU A 28 -26.02 6.77 2.37
N SER A 29 -25.91 8.06 2.71
CA SER A 29 -26.25 9.16 1.83
C SER A 29 -25.10 9.49 0.86
N THR A 30 -25.42 10.23 -0.20
CA THR A 30 -24.43 10.74 -1.17
C THR A 30 -23.30 11.53 -0.52
N ARG A 31 -23.60 12.33 0.50
CA ARG A 31 -22.59 13.14 1.21
C ARG A 31 -21.61 12.24 1.96
N GLU A 32 -22.10 11.17 2.58
CA GLU A 32 -21.27 10.22 3.31
C GLU A 32 -20.38 9.41 2.37
N TRP A 33 -20.91 8.96 1.23
CA TRP A 33 -20.09 8.31 0.19
C TRP A 33 -18.95 9.21 -0.30
N LEU A 34 -19.23 10.48 -0.59
CA LEU A 34 -18.20 11.43 -1.03
C LEU A 34 -17.11 11.61 0.04
N ALA A 35 -17.49 11.74 1.31
CA ALA A 35 -16.53 11.86 2.40
C ALA A 35 -15.64 10.61 2.56
N LEU A 36 -16.21 9.41 2.37
CA LEU A 36 -15.45 8.16 2.41
C LEU A 36 -14.50 8.03 1.21
N LEU A 37 -14.94 8.42 0.01
CA LEU A 37 -14.10 8.43 -1.20
C LEU A 37 -12.92 9.40 -1.05
N GLU A 38 -13.13 10.58 -0.45
CA GLU A 38 -12.06 11.53 -0.16
C GLU A 38 -11.01 10.94 0.80
N ARG A 39 -11.45 10.17 1.81
CA ARG A 39 -10.54 9.46 2.72
C ARG A 39 -9.73 8.40 1.96
N CYS A 40 -10.36 7.62 1.09
CA CYS A 40 -9.67 6.64 0.25
C CYS A 40 -8.63 7.30 -0.65
N GLU A 41 -8.98 8.43 -1.29
CA GLU A 41 -8.06 9.22 -2.12
C GLU A 41 -6.86 9.73 -1.30
N LYS A 42 -7.11 10.25 -0.09
CA LYS A 42 -6.04 10.72 0.79
C LYS A 42 -5.04 9.62 1.15
N VAL A 43 -5.50 8.39 1.37
CA VAL A 43 -4.62 7.23 1.59
C VAL A 43 -3.86 6.87 0.31
N ARG A 44 -4.57 6.73 -0.82
CA ARG A 44 -3.97 6.42 -2.13
C ARG A 44 -2.87 7.39 -2.55
N ARG A 45 -2.99 8.68 -2.23
CA ARG A 45 -1.94 9.69 -2.52
C ARG A 45 -0.70 9.58 -1.64
N ARG A 46 -0.82 9.01 -0.44
CA ARG A 46 0.27 8.92 0.54
C ARG A 46 1.05 7.62 0.41
N LEU A 47 0.39 6.54 -0.04
CA LEU A 47 0.99 5.22 -0.17
C LEU A 47 2.21 5.16 -1.11
N PRO A 48 2.27 5.94 -2.22
CA PRO A 48 3.46 5.97 -3.08
C PRO A 48 4.73 6.45 -2.39
N VAL A 49 4.64 7.22 -1.28
CA VAL A 49 5.82 7.74 -0.58
C VAL A 49 6.72 6.61 -0.04
N PRO A 50 6.22 5.66 0.79
CA PRO A 50 7.01 4.51 1.20
C PRO A 50 7.33 3.55 0.03
N GLU A 51 6.43 3.36 -0.94
CA GLU A 51 6.69 2.50 -2.11
C GLU A 51 7.92 2.96 -2.90
N HIS A 52 8.02 4.26 -3.20
CA HIS A 52 9.18 4.81 -3.89
C HIS A 52 10.48 4.59 -3.11
N GLN A 53 10.45 4.66 -1.78
CA GLN A 53 11.64 4.37 -0.96
C GLN A 53 12.05 2.89 -1.07
N LEU A 54 11.09 1.98 -1.03
CA LEU A 54 11.34 0.54 -1.19
C LEU A 54 11.89 0.23 -2.60
N ILE A 55 11.26 0.74 -3.65
CA ILE A 55 11.69 0.56 -5.05
C ILE A 55 13.10 1.11 -5.25
N ASN A 56 13.40 2.30 -4.72
CA ASN A 56 14.75 2.88 -4.80
C ASN A 56 15.81 2.04 -4.08
N ASN A 57 15.45 1.42 -2.95
CA ASN A 57 16.35 0.49 -2.27
C ASN A 57 16.58 -0.78 -3.08
N LEU A 58 15.53 -1.36 -3.66
CA LEU A 58 15.66 -2.52 -4.57
C LEU A 58 16.54 -2.17 -5.78
N ALA A 59 16.31 -1.03 -6.43
CA ALA A 59 17.09 -0.57 -7.58
C ALA A 59 18.58 -0.42 -7.27
N ARG A 60 18.92 -0.09 -6.03
CA ARG A 60 20.30 0.12 -5.58
C ARG A 60 21.00 -1.13 -5.07
N GLN A 61 20.24 -2.07 -4.52
CA GLN A 61 20.80 -3.16 -3.71
C GLN A 61 20.55 -4.54 -4.29
N ALA A 62 19.41 -4.75 -4.96
CA ALA A 62 19.03 -6.05 -5.49
C ALA A 62 19.65 -6.29 -6.87
N THR A 63 20.08 -7.51 -7.09
CA THR A 63 20.55 -7.99 -8.39
C THR A 63 19.41 -8.58 -9.21
N ALA A 64 19.57 -8.65 -10.54
CA ALA A 64 18.58 -9.29 -11.40
C ALA A 64 18.41 -10.80 -11.11
N GLU A 65 19.46 -11.44 -10.57
CA GLU A 65 19.41 -12.84 -10.16
C GLU A 65 18.53 -13.03 -8.92
N GLU A 66 18.70 -12.19 -7.89
CA GLU A 66 17.85 -12.20 -6.69
C GLU A 66 16.38 -11.87 -7.01
N LEU A 67 16.15 -10.97 -7.97
CA LEU A 67 14.80 -10.57 -8.39
C LEU A 67 14.15 -11.55 -9.39
N GLY A 68 14.92 -12.49 -9.97
CA GLY A 68 14.47 -13.38 -11.05
C GLY A 68 14.15 -12.69 -12.38
N ALA A 69 14.25 -11.36 -12.45
CA ALA A 69 13.98 -10.54 -13.62
C ALA A 69 14.61 -9.14 -13.45
N LYS A 70 14.47 -8.28 -14.47
CA LYS A 70 14.73 -6.85 -14.27
C LYS A 70 13.73 -6.29 -13.26
N LEU A 71 14.17 -5.34 -12.42
CA LEU A 71 13.31 -4.72 -11.40
C LEU A 71 11.94 -4.27 -11.94
N SER A 72 11.91 -3.59 -13.10
CA SER A 72 10.65 -3.13 -13.72
C SER A 72 9.69 -4.25 -14.09
N HIS A 73 10.19 -5.47 -14.34
CA HIS A 73 9.37 -6.66 -14.56
C HIS A 73 9.03 -7.36 -13.24
N ALA A 74 9.93 -7.34 -12.26
CA ALA A 74 9.72 -7.99 -10.96
C ALA A 74 8.64 -7.30 -10.09
N ILE A 75 8.41 -6.00 -10.30
CA ILE A 75 7.38 -5.22 -9.58
C ILE A 75 6.14 -4.93 -10.43
N ALA A 76 6.08 -5.46 -11.64
CA ALA A 76 4.94 -5.31 -12.54
C ALA A 76 4.07 -6.57 -12.44
N ASP A 77 3.22 -6.61 -11.43
CA ASP A 77 1.97 -7.40 -11.39
C ASP A 77 0.78 -6.43 -11.46
#